data_AF-A0A6P0YTB2-F1
#
_entry.id   AF-A0A6P0YTB2-F1
#
_cell.length_a   1.000
_cell.length_b   1.000
_cell.length_c   1.000
_cell.angle_alpha   90.00
_cell.angle_beta   90.00
_cell.angle_gamma   90.00
#
_symmetry.space_group_name_H-M   'P 1'
#
loop_
_entity.id
_entity.type
_entity.pdbx_description
1 polymer ?
#
loop_
_entity_poly.entity_id
_entity_poly.type
_entity_poly.pdbx_seq_one_letter_code
_entity_poly.pdbx_strand_id
1 'polypeptide(L)'
;MAIVDDLRQRWESRIQSDCPKQPPQAVAGIIAWLLGDDCDRFEEMPLSQLNIAKQAMDYRYRILIQRYLDLPEAKGYNKLIQRLGSLFLIRNKVKTWISLSRDRRRSVIDVLQEVIQEMIQSDRHIQSQIKWITQCTPNPRLRNALMLTSIEEYCLRPIRNQPLLVYRFVNYLRRTQRGGMTQVPSSDTIRLVSEEVTMDDSANPVSLLDDEAIAQYQDLQHWEEQQALRSSVKDEFVDYLAENVSDEAAQWLQYHLQGKTQEAIAQLMDLDIRQVYRLREKISYHAVRVFSLKSKPELVSSWLGTSLTEHNLGLTPTQWEQFWDGLTPNQLLLIG
;
A
#
# COMPACT_ATOMS: atom_id res chain seq x y z
N MET A 1 19.95 -32.93 -1.39
CA MET A 1 19.37 -32.11 -0.31
C MET A 1 18.13 -31.49 -0.91
N ALA A 2 16.95 -31.76 -0.36
CA ALA A 2 15.68 -31.35 -0.96
C ALA A 2 15.64 -29.81 -1.09
N ILE A 3 15.14 -29.29 -2.22
CA ILE A 3 15.05 -27.85 -2.48
C ILE A 3 14.23 -27.15 -1.37
N VAL A 4 13.25 -27.87 -0.83
CA VAL A 4 12.39 -27.43 0.29
C VAL A 4 13.18 -27.21 1.57
N ASP A 5 14.15 -28.08 1.89
CA ASP A 5 14.97 -27.96 3.10
C ASP A 5 15.88 -26.74 3.05
N ASP A 6 16.48 -26.46 1.89
CA ASP A 6 17.28 -25.25 1.66
C ASP A 6 16.43 -23.98 1.81
N LEU A 7 15.23 -23.97 1.22
CA LEU A 7 14.28 -22.86 1.36
C LEU A 7 13.87 -22.63 2.82
N ARG A 8 13.57 -23.72 3.55
CA ARG A 8 13.19 -23.66 4.97
C ARG A 8 14.33 -23.06 5.80
N GLN A 9 15.56 -23.54 5.63
CA GLN A 9 16.73 -23.05 6.38
C GLN A 9 17.05 -21.58 6.06
N ARG A 10 16.92 -21.19 4.78
CA ARG A 10 17.11 -19.80 4.36
C ARG A 10 16.06 -18.87 4.98
N TRP A 11 14.79 -19.28 4.95
CA TRP A 11 13.72 -18.49 5.55
C TRP A 11 13.82 -18.41 7.06
N GLU A 12 14.19 -19.51 7.73
CA GLU A 12 14.44 -19.52 9.16
C GLU A 12 15.55 -18.53 9.55
N SER A 13 16.68 -18.59 8.87
CA SER A 13 17.81 -17.67 9.11
C SER A 13 17.41 -16.21 8.90
N ARG A 14 16.63 -15.95 7.85
CA ARG A 14 16.15 -14.60 7.54
C ARG A 14 15.14 -14.09 8.57
N ILE A 15 14.15 -14.90 8.95
CA ILE A 15 13.13 -14.51 9.92
C ILE A 15 13.75 -14.27 11.29
N GLN A 16 14.73 -15.08 11.69
CA GLN A 16 15.47 -14.87 12.93
C GLN A 16 16.28 -13.57 12.90
N SER A 17 16.86 -13.21 11.75
CA SER A 17 17.57 -11.94 11.58
C SER A 17 16.63 -10.73 11.55
N ASP A 18 15.50 -10.82 10.84
CA ASP A 18 14.58 -9.70 10.66
C ASP A 18 13.68 -9.50 11.89
N CYS A 19 13.42 -10.57 12.66
CA CYS A 19 12.47 -10.60 13.78
C CYS A 19 12.97 -11.49 14.95
N PRO A 20 14.04 -11.11 15.67
CA PRO A 20 14.65 -11.96 16.71
C PRO A 20 13.74 -12.25 17.91
N LYS A 21 12.69 -11.44 18.11
CA LYS A 21 11.75 -11.55 19.24
C LYS A 21 10.61 -12.56 18.99
N GLN A 22 10.48 -13.09 17.77
CA GLN A 22 9.37 -13.99 17.43
C GLN A 22 9.59 -15.38 18.03
N PRO A 23 8.57 -16.00 18.64
CA PRO A 23 8.70 -17.34 19.21
C PRO A 23 8.96 -18.37 18.10
N PRO A 24 9.68 -19.47 18.37
CA PRO A 24 9.98 -20.50 17.36
C PRO A 24 8.74 -21.06 16.65
N GLN A 25 7.60 -21.12 17.36
CA GLN A 25 6.31 -21.54 16.79
C GLN A 25 5.75 -20.54 15.77
N ALA A 26 5.97 -19.23 15.97
CA ALA A 26 5.57 -18.21 15.01
C ALA A 26 6.44 -18.27 13.76
N VAL A 27 7.75 -18.44 13.92
CA VAL A 27 8.71 -18.61 12.82
C VAL A 27 8.33 -19.82 11.96
N ALA A 28 8.09 -20.98 12.60
CA ALA A 28 7.65 -22.18 11.90
C ALA A 28 6.33 -21.99 11.13
N GLY A 29 5.37 -21.27 11.72
CA GLY A 29 4.08 -20.98 11.07
C GLY A 29 4.22 -20.04 9.88
N ILE A 30 5.09 -19.03 9.95
CA ILE A 30 5.38 -18.13 8.82
C ILE A 30 6.04 -18.92 7.68
N ILE A 31 7.01 -19.78 7.98
CA ILE A 31 7.69 -20.60 6.96
C ILE A 31 6.69 -21.54 6.27
N ALA A 32 5.85 -22.24 7.05
CA ALA A 32 4.81 -23.12 6.50
C ALA A 32 3.83 -22.37 5.59
N TRP A 33 3.46 -21.15 5.96
CA TRP A 33 2.61 -20.29 5.13
C TRP A 33 3.29 -19.83 3.83
N LEU A 34 4.58 -19.46 3.88
CA LEU A 34 5.33 -19.02 2.70
C LEU A 34 5.51 -20.16 1.68
N LEU A 35 5.84 -21.36 2.16
CA LEU A 35 6.02 -22.55 1.31
C LEU A 35 4.69 -23.04 0.73
N GLY A 36 3.62 -22.95 1.51
CA GLY A 36 2.28 -23.42 1.13
C GLY A 36 2.03 -24.89 1.47
N ASP A 37 0.83 -25.37 1.17
CA ASP A 37 0.35 -26.72 1.47
C ASP A 37 1.12 -27.79 0.68
N ASP A 38 1.43 -27.50 -0.58
CA ASP A 38 2.17 -28.39 -1.48
C ASP A 38 3.64 -27.96 -1.57
N CYS A 39 4.50 -28.66 -0.82
CA CYS A 39 5.95 -28.44 -0.82
C CYS A 39 6.66 -29.25 -1.92
N ASP A 40 6.07 -30.37 -2.35
CA ASP A 40 6.70 -31.31 -3.29
C ASP A 40 6.79 -30.69 -4.70
N ARG A 41 5.87 -29.76 -5.03
CA ARG A 41 5.91 -28.98 -6.27
C ARG A 41 7.25 -28.28 -6.55
N PHE A 42 8.03 -27.94 -5.53
CA PHE A 42 9.31 -27.24 -5.73
C PHE A 42 10.41 -28.14 -6.30
N GLU A 43 10.30 -29.45 -6.15
CA GLU A 43 11.26 -30.40 -6.68
C GLU A 43 11.08 -30.65 -8.18
N GLU A 44 9.84 -30.50 -8.67
CA GLU A 44 9.48 -30.71 -10.07
C GLU A 44 9.56 -29.43 -10.92
N MET A 45 9.75 -28.27 -10.29
CA MET A 45 9.75 -26.98 -10.97
C MET A 45 11.07 -26.67 -11.71
N PRO A 46 11.00 -26.10 -12.93
CA PRO A 46 12.16 -25.56 -13.61
C PRO A 46 12.73 -24.35 -12.84
N LEU A 47 14.03 -24.11 -12.97
CA LEU A 47 14.76 -23.11 -12.19
C LEU A 47 14.20 -21.68 -12.35
N SER A 48 13.65 -21.33 -13.52
CA SER A 48 13.00 -20.04 -13.75
C SER A 48 11.77 -19.85 -12.87
N GLN A 49 10.86 -20.84 -12.86
CA GLN A 49 9.65 -20.84 -12.03
C GLN A 49 10.00 -20.92 -10.54
N LEU A 50 11.08 -21.61 -10.17
CA LEU A 50 11.55 -21.62 -8.79
C LEU A 50 12.02 -20.23 -8.32
N ASN A 51 12.73 -19.48 -9.16
CA ASN A 51 13.18 -18.12 -8.83
C ASN A 51 12.00 -17.16 -8.67
N ILE A 52 11.01 -17.28 -9.54
CA ILE A 52 9.73 -16.58 -9.41
C ILE A 52 9.04 -16.91 -8.09
N ALA A 53 8.92 -18.20 -7.76
CA ALA A 53 8.26 -18.62 -6.54
C ALA A 53 8.97 -18.02 -5.31
N LYS A 54 10.30 -17.98 -5.33
CA LYS A 54 11.11 -17.29 -4.32
C LYS A 54 10.82 -15.78 -4.25
N GLN A 55 10.69 -15.09 -5.39
CA GLN A 55 10.31 -13.67 -5.43
C GLN A 55 8.90 -13.44 -4.88
N ALA A 56 7.93 -14.28 -5.24
CA ALA A 56 6.57 -14.19 -4.73
C ALA A 56 6.50 -14.46 -3.21
N MET A 57 7.35 -15.36 -2.69
CA MET A 57 7.51 -15.54 -1.24
C MET A 57 8.13 -14.30 -0.60
N ASP A 58 9.16 -13.71 -1.22
CA ASP A 58 9.79 -12.48 -0.75
C ASP A 58 8.80 -11.32 -0.65
N TYR A 59 8.00 -11.12 -1.69
CA TYR A 59 6.97 -10.10 -1.71
C TYR A 59 5.94 -10.29 -0.59
N ARG A 60 5.39 -11.50 -0.45
CA ARG A 60 4.45 -11.83 0.64
C ARG A 60 5.05 -11.59 2.01
N TYR A 61 6.30 -11.99 2.21
CA TYR A 61 7.01 -11.79 3.47
C TYR A 61 7.24 -10.31 3.79
N ARG A 62 7.61 -9.49 2.79
CA ARG A 62 7.76 -8.04 2.95
C ARG A 62 6.46 -7.38 3.38
N ILE A 63 5.33 -7.72 2.73
CA ILE A 63 4.02 -7.22 3.14
C ILE A 63 3.74 -7.58 4.60
N LEU A 64 3.99 -8.85 4.98
CA LEU A 64 3.76 -9.31 6.35
C LEU A 64 4.53 -8.46 7.35
N ILE A 65 5.86 -8.33 7.20
CA ILE A 65 6.70 -7.60 8.15
C ILE A 65 6.36 -6.11 8.18
N GLN A 66 6.24 -5.48 7.02
CA GLN A 66 6.07 -4.04 6.95
C GLN A 66 4.69 -3.57 7.40
N ARG A 67 3.66 -4.42 7.27
CA ARG A 67 2.28 -3.95 7.34
C ARG A 67 1.39 -4.66 8.35
N TYR A 68 1.70 -5.89 8.75
CA TYR A 68 0.75 -6.70 9.53
C TYR A 68 1.34 -7.43 10.73
N LEU A 69 2.63 -7.77 10.71
CA LEU A 69 3.28 -8.48 11.81
C LEU A 69 3.20 -7.62 13.09
N ASP A 70 2.83 -8.26 14.20
CA ASP A 70 2.66 -7.67 15.53
C ASP A 70 1.59 -6.57 15.67
N LEU A 71 0.81 -6.27 14.62
CA LEU A 71 -0.30 -5.32 14.72
C LEU A 71 -1.57 -5.94 15.34
N PRO A 72 -2.33 -5.16 16.14
CA PRO A 72 -3.68 -5.53 16.54
C PRO A 72 -4.61 -5.69 15.34
N GLU A 73 -5.54 -6.64 15.41
CA GLU A 73 -6.46 -7.00 14.33
C GLU A 73 -7.21 -5.80 13.73
N ALA A 74 -7.81 -4.96 14.57
CA ALA A 74 -8.56 -3.79 14.12
C ALA A 74 -7.67 -2.78 13.36
N LYS A 75 -6.42 -2.59 13.82
CA LYS A 75 -5.45 -1.69 13.15
C LYS A 75 -5.00 -2.30 11.82
N GLY A 76 -4.74 -3.61 11.77
CA GLY A 76 -4.36 -4.31 10.56
C GLY A 76 -5.46 -4.25 9.48
N TYR A 77 -6.71 -4.50 9.85
CA TYR A 77 -7.83 -4.40 8.91
C TYR A 77 -8.00 -2.99 8.36
N ASN A 78 -7.92 -1.96 9.23
CA ASN A 78 -7.99 -0.57 8.78
C ASN A 78 -6.86 -0.23 7.81
N LYS A 79 -5.63 -0.69 8.07
CA LYS A 79 -4.49 -0.52 7.14
C LYS A 79 -4.76 -1.18 5.79
N LEU A 80 -5.28 -2.41 5.77
CA LEU A 80 -5.65 -3.11 4.53
C LEU A 80 -6.66 -2.29 3.73
N ILE A 81 -7.73 -1.84 4.36
CA ILE A 81 -8.80 -1.07 3.70
C ILE A 81 -8.27 0.27 3.17
N GLN A 82 -7.47 0.99 3.96
CA GLN A 82 -6.85 2.23 3.50
C GLN A 82 -5.91 1.99 2.31
N ARG A 83 -5.08 0.94 2.37
CA ARG A 83 -4.16 0.59 1.30
C ARG A 83 -4.90 0.26 0.00
N LEU A 84 -5.86 -0.65 0.07
CA LEU A 84 -6.64 -1.06 -1.09
C LEU A 84 -7.52 0.09 -1.61
N GLY A 85 -8.03 0.95 -0.73
CA GLY A 85 -8.77 2.17 -1.08
C GLY A 85 -7.92 3.20 -1.83
N SER A 86 -6.64 3.34 -1.46
CA SER A 86 -5.72 4.29 -2.09
C SER A 86 -5.54 4.04 -3.60
N LEU A 87 -5.62 2.78 -4.05
CA LEU A 87 -5.55 2.40 -5.47
C LEU A 87 -6.64 3.08 -6.31
N PHE A 88 -7.78 3.33 -5.70
CA PHE A 88 -8.93 3.97 -6.36
C PHE A 88 -8.87 5.50 -6.31
N LEU A 89 -8.07 6.09 -5.41
CA LEU A 89 -7.91 7.55 -5.31
C LEU A 89 -6.99 8.13 -6.41
N ILE A 90 -6.08 7.32 -6.92
CA ILE A 90 -5.12 7.71 -7.97
C ILE A 90 -5.81 7.78 -9.33
N ARG A 91 -6.87 6.99 -9.54
CA ARG A 91 -7.58 6.92 -10.82
C ARG A 91 -8.63 8.03 -10.93
N ASN A 92 -8.33 9.03 -11.77
CA ASN A 92 -9.13 10.25 -11.96
C ASN A 92 -10.62 9.99 -12.19
N LYS A 93 -10.99 8.90 -12.88
CA LYS A 93 -12.40 8.58 -13.18
C LYS A 93 -13.14 7.90 -12.03
N VAL A 94 -12.46 7.30 -11.05
CA VAL A 94 -13.09 6.79 -9.81
C VAL A 94 -13.44 7.95 -8.88
N LYS A 95 -12.60 8.99 -8.82
CA LYS A 95 -12.96 10.27 -8.18
C LYS A 95 -14.19 10.90 -8.84
N THR A 96 -14.27 10.89 -10.17
CA THR A 96 -15.45 11.33 -10.93
C THR A 96 -16.69 10.46 -10.61
N TRP A 97 -16.51 9.17 -10.33
CA TRP A 97 -17.61 8.30 -9.90
C TRP A 97 -18.12 8.64 -8.49
N ILE A 98 -17.24 8.92 -7.52
CA ILE A 98 -17.64 9.32 -6.15
C ILE A 98 -18.51 10.58 -6.19
N SER A 99 -18.16 11.55 -7.03
CA SER A 99 -18.90 12.80 -7.17
C SER A 99 -20.24 12.66 -7.91
N LEU A 100 -20.36 11.66 -8.79
CA LEU A 100 -21.56 11.39 -9.59
C LEU A 100 -22.50 10.34 -8.99
N SER A 101 -22.07 9.56 -7.99
CA SER A 101 -22.94 8.57 -7.36
C SER A 101 -24.09 9.28 -6.62
N ARG A 102 -25.33 8.84 -6.90
CA ARG A 102 -26.55 9.36 -6.24
C ARG A 102 -26.54 9.12 -4.73
N ASP A 103 -25.79 8.12 -4.29
CA ASP A 103 -25.69 7.68 -2.91
C ASP A 103 -24.54 8.44 -2.23
N ARG A 104 -24.72 9.76 -2.00
CA ARG A 104 -23.73 10.64 -1.32
C ARG A 104 -23.36 10.18 0.10
N ARG A 105 -23.89 9.05 0.58
CA ARG A 105 -23.62 8.43 1.87
C ARG A 105 -22.67 7.23 1.80
N ARG A 106 -22.43 6.63 0.62
CA ARG A 106 -21.54 5.47 0.48
C ARG A 106 -20.17 5.90 -0.01
N SER A 107 -19.16 5.61 0.79
CA SER A 107 -17.76 5.82 0.44
C SER A 107 -17.22 4.65 -0.38
N VAL A 108 -16.11 4.86 -1.12
CA VAL A 108 -15.37 3.77 -1.77
C VAL A 108 -14.94 2.72 -0.75
N ILE A 109 -14.64 3.15 0.47
CA ILE A 109 -14.26 2.26 1.57
C ILE A 109 -15.40 1.29 1.91
N ASP A 110 -16.65 1.76 1.95
CA ASP A 110 -17.80 0.89 2.27
C ASP A 110 -17.99 -0.19 1.21
N VAL A 111 -17.95 0.19 -0.07
CA VAL A 111 -18.05 -0.77 -1.19
C VAL A 111 -16.86 -1.73 -1.19
N LEU A 112 -15.66 -1.24 -0.89
CA LEU A 112 -14.46 -2.06 -0.81
C LEU A 112 -14.55 -3.11 0.31
N GLN A 113 -15.09 -2.75 1.47
CA GLN A 113 -15.34 -3.69 2.56
C GLN A 113 -16.32 -4.79 2.14
N GLU A 114 -17.41 -4.43 1.47
CA GLU A 114 -18.40 -5.39 0.92
C GLU A 114 -17.74 -6.35 -0.10
N VAL A 115 -16.89 -5.83 -0.99
CA VAL A 115 -16.16 -6.62 -1.99
C VAL A 115 -15.20 -7.61 -1.32
N ILE A 116 -14.42 -7.16 -0.33
CA ILE A 116 -13.48 -8.02 0.40
C ILE A 116 -14.25 -9.10 1.17
N GLN A 117 -15.38 -8.75 1.78
CA GLN A 117 -16.23 -9.71 2.48
C GLN A 117 -16.80 -10.76 1.51
N GLU A 118 -17.29 -10.35 0.34
CA GLU A 118 -17.74 -11.28 -0.71
C GLU A 118 -16.58 -12.19 -1.16
N MET A 119 -15.38 -11.65 -1.33
CA MET A 119 -14.19 -12.43 -1.71
C MET A 119 -13.84 -13.48 -0.65
N ILE A 120 -13.82 -13.12 0.64
CA ILE A 120 -13.56 -14.06 1.73
C ILE A 120 -14.61 -15.18 1.75
N GLN A 121 -15.87 -14.87 1.44
CA GLN A 121 -16.97 -15.82 1.49
C GLN A 121 -17.15 -16.68 0.23
N SER A 122 -16.72 -16.22 -0.94
CA SER A 122 -17.06 -16.86 -2.22
C SER A 122 -15.85 -17.28 -3.06
N ASP A 123 -14.67 -16.69 -2.84
CA ASP A 123 -13.47 -17.00 -3.61
C ASP A 123 -12.78 -18.26 -3.08
N ARG A 124 -12.78 -19.32 -3.90
CA ARG A 124 -12.20 -20.63 -3.56
C ARG A 124 -10.71 -20.55 -3.23
N HIS A 125 -9.96 -19.67 -3.88
CA HIS A 125 -8.53 -19.54 -3.64
C HIS A 125 -8.29 -18.95 -2.25
N ILE A 126 -8.98 -17.85 -1.93
CA ILE A 126 -8.90 -17.21 -0.60
C ILE A 126 -9.36 -18.18 0.50
N GLN A 127 -10.46 -18.90 0.30
CA GLN A 127 -10.92 -19.89 1.28
C GLN A 127 -9.89 -21.00 1.53
N SER A 128 -9.24 -21.49 0.47
CA SER A 128 -8.19 -22.51 0.59
C SER A 128 -6.98 -21.96 1.34
N GLN A 129 -6.57 -20.72 1.06
CA GLN A 129 -5.49 -20.04 1.79
C GLN A 129 -5.84 -19.84 3.27
N ILE A 130 -7.04 -19.37 3.61
CA ILE A 130 -7.49 -19.20 5.00
C ILE A 130 -7.48 -20.53 5.76
N LYS A 131 -7.92 -21.61 5.10
CA LYS A 131 -7.89 -22.96 5.66
C LYS A 131 -6.45 -23.40 5.95
N TRP A 132 -5.53 -23.19 5.02
CA TRP A 132 -4.10 -23.50 5.19
C TRP A 132 -3.46 -22.68 6.31
N ILE A 133 -3.73 -21.37 6.36
CA ILE A 133 -3.23 -20.46 7.40
C ILE A 133 -3.66 -20.91 8.80
N THR A 134 -4.86 -21.49 8.93
CA THR A 134 -5.35 -22.05 10.19
C THR A 134 -4.55 -23.27 10.65
N GLN A 135 -3.96 -24.03 9.72
CA GLN A 135 -3.08 -25.17 10.02
C GLN A 135 -1.65 -24.71 10.31
N CYS A 136 -1.21 -23.58 9.74
CA CYS A 136 0.14 -23.04 9.93
C CYS A 136 0.41 -22.59 11.36
N THR A 137 -0.59 -22.04 12.07
CA THR A 137 -0.37 -21.54 13.44
C THR A 137 -1.64 -21.57 14.30
N PRO A 138 -1.52 -21.95 15.59
CA PRO A 138 -2.62 -21.83 16.54
C PRO A 138 -2.78 -20.40 17.09
N ASN A 139 -1.79 -19.52 16.89
CA ASN A 139 -1.83 -18.17 17.45
C ASN A 139 -2.79 -17.27 16.64
N PRO A 140 -3.87 -16.75 17.23
CA PRO A 140 -4.86 -15.96 16.50
C PRO A 140 -4.30 -14.64 15.96
N ARG A 141 -3.33 -14.01 16.64
CA ARG A 141 -2.73 -12.75 16.18
C ARG A 141 -1.93 -12.96 14.90
N LEU A 142 -1.06 -13.98 14.90
CA LEU A 142 -0.28 -14.33 13.71
C LEU A 142 -1.20 -14.79 12.58
N ARG A 143 -2.20 -15.62 12.87
CA ARG A 143 -3.18 -16.08 11.89
C ARG A 143 -3.86 -14.90 11.17
N ASN A 144 -4.26 -13.88 11.91
CA ASN A 144 -4.88 -12.68 11.34
C ASN A 144 -3.89 -11.90 10.45
N ALA A 145 -2.64 -11.73 10.88
CA ALA A 145 -1.61 -11.06 10.08
C ALA A 145 -1.33 -11.80 8.75
N LEU A 146 -1.25 -13.14 8.79
CA LEU A 146 -1.07 -13.97 7.60
C LEU A 146 -2.27 -13.88 6.65
N MET A 147 -3.50 -13.87 7.20
CA MET A 147 -4.72 -13.71 6.43
C MET A 147 -4.78 -12.35 5.72
N LEU A 148 -4.55 -11.24 6.45
CA LEU A 148 -4.56 -9.90 5.87
C LEU A 148 -3.50 -9.75 4.78
N THR A 149 -2.30 -10.28 5.01
CA THR A 149 -1.22 -10.29 4.01
C THR A 149 -1.63 -11.04 2.75
N SER A 150 -2.26 -12.21 2.90
CA SER A 150 -2.70 -13.04 1.77
C SER A 150 -3.82 -12.36 0.97
N ILE A 151 -4.72 -11.65 1.64
CA ILE A 151 -5.78 -10.87 0.98
C ILE A 151 -5.17 -9.69 0.22
N GLU A 152 -4.24 -8.94 0.82
CA GLU A 152 -3.57 -7.82 0.15
C GLU A 152 -2.84 -8.29 -1.12
N GLU A 153 -2.02 -9.34 -1.00
CA GLU A 153 -1.30 -9.90 -2.14
C GLU A 153 -2.27 -10.30 -3.25
N TYR A 154 -3.33 -11.02 -2.92
CA TYR A 154 -4.30 -11.50 -3.90
C TYR A 154 -5.05 -10.35 -4.58
N CYS A 155 -5.44 -9.32 -3.83
CA CYS A 155 -6.09 -8.12 -4.37
C CYS A 155 -5.18 -7.34 -5.32
N LEU A 156 -3.87 -7.32 -5.06
CA LEU A 156 -2.87 -6.62 -5.84
C LEU A 156 -2.34 -7.40 -7.04
N ARG A 157 -2.69 -8.69 -7.18
CA ARG A 157 -2.26 -9.49 -8.34
C ARG A 157 -2.68 -8.82 -9.65
N PRO A 158 -1.74 -8.59 -10.58
CA PRO A 158 -2.06 -7.99 -11.85
C PRO A 158 -2.90 -8.93 -12.70
N ILE A 159 -3.93 -8.36 -13.29
CA ILE A 159 -4.71 -8.91 -14.39
C ILE A 159 -4.65 -7.84 -15.46
N ARG A 160 -3.90 -8.10 -16.54
CA ARG A 160 -3.73 -7.18 -17.67
C ARG A 160 -3.33 -5.76 -17.22
N ASN A 161 -2.26 -5.67 -16.43
CA ASN A 161 -1.72 -4.41 -15.87
C ASN A 161 -2.65 -3.65 -14.92
N GLN A 162 -3.68 -4.28 -14.36
CA GLN A 162 -4.49 -3.69 -13.29
C GLN A 162 -4.67 -4.66 -12.13
N PRO A 163 -4.86 -4.18 -10.88
CA PRO A 163 -5.07 -5.08 -9.74
C PRO A 163 -6.37 -5.86 -9.92
N LEU A 164 -6.37 -7.16 -9.59
CA LEU A 164 -7.58 -8.00 -9.54
C LEU A 164 -8.72 -7.31 -8.79
N LEU A 165 -8.39 -6.58 -7.72
CA LEU A 165 -9.37 -5.86 -6.92
C LEU A 165 -10.22 -4.88 -7.74
N VAL A 166 -9.65 -4.21 -8.75
CA VAL A 166 -10.39 -3.27 -9.60
C VAL A 166 -11.48 -4.01 -10.38
N TYR A 167 -11.16 -5.16 -10.96
CA TYR A 167 -12.13 -6.00 -11.67
C TYR A 167 -13.24 -6.48 -10.74
N ARG A 168 -12.88 -6.94 -9.53
CA ARG A 168 -13.85 -7.39 -8.53
C ARG A 168 -14.77 -6.26 -8.11
N PHE A 169 -14.21 -5.07 -7.88
CA PHE A 169 -14.95 -3.86 -7.53
C PHE A 169 -15.95 -3.47 -8.63
N VAL A 170 -15.52 -3.40 -9.89
CA VAL A 170 -16.39 -3.07 -11.03
C VAL A 170 -17.48 -4.13 -11.21
N ASN A 171 -17.15 -5.42 -11.08
CA ASN A 171 -18.11 -6.50 -11.19
C ASN A 171 -19.16 -6.48 -10.07
N TYR A 172 -18.73 -6.17 -8.84
CA TYR A 172 -19.63 -5.96 -7.71
C TYR A 172 -20.63 -4.86 -8.04
N LEU A 173 -20.15 -3.68 -8.43
CA LEU A 173 -21.00 -2.54 -8.77
C LEU A 173 -22.03 -2.86 -9.88
N ARG A 174 -21.63 -3.60 -10.92
CA ARG A 174 -22.56 -4.03 -11.99
C ARG A 174 -23.68 -4.92 -11.46
N ARG A 175 -23.41 -5.78 -10.48
CA ARG A 175 -24.41 -6.68 -9.89
C ARG A 175 -25.35 -5.90 -8.98
N THR A 176 -24.82 -5.05 -8.11
CA THR A 176 -25.59 -4.30 -7.11
C THR A 176 -26.57 -3.32 -7.78
N GLN A 177 -26.22 -2.75 -8.93
CA GLN A 177 -27.14 -1.87 -9.68
C GLN A 177 -28.24 -2.63 -10.43
N ARG A 178 -28.03 -3.88 -10.86
CA ARG A 178 -29.05 -4.68 -11.55
C ARG A 178 -30.16 -5.16 -10.60
N GLY A 179 -29.90 -5.22 -9.29
CA GLY A 179 -30.86 -5.62 -8.27
C GLY A 179 -31.88 -4.53 -7.87
N GLY A 180 -31.66 -3.27 -8.27
CA GLY A 180 -32.57 -2.16 -8.02
C GLY A 180 -33.34 -1.77 -9.27
N MET A 181 -34.53 -2.35 -9.47
CA MET A 181 -35.43 -1.90 -10.54
C MET A 181 -35.85 -0.43 -10.31
N THR A 182 -35.28 0.50 -11.08
CA THR A 182 -35.95 1.66 -11.70
C THR A 182 -34.93 2.44 -12.55
N GLN A 183 -35.28 2.68 -13.81
CA GLN A 183 -34.42 3.29 -14.83
C GLN A 183 -34.05 4.74 -14.50
N VAL A 184 -32.75 5.04 -14.39
CA VAL A 184 -32.18 6.39 -14.45
C VAL A 184 -30.78 6.29 -15.10
N PRO A 185 -30.35 7.25 -15.95
CA PRO A 185 -29.17 7.12 -16.79
C PRO A 185 -27.85 7.25 -16.00
N SER A 186 -27.46 6.14 -15.35
CA SER A 186 -26.14 5.93 -14.73
C SER A 186 -25.28 4.94 -15.54
N SER A 187 -25.80 4.47 -16.67
CA SER A 187 -25.15 3.51 -17.58
C SER A 187 -23.84 4.05 -18.15
N ASP A 188 -23.76 5.37 -18.37
CA ASP A 188 -22.58 5.99 -18.98
C ASP A 188 -21.37 6.01 -18.03
N THR A 189 -21.58 6.06 -16.71
CA THR A 189 -20.47 6.11 -15.72
C THR A 189 -19.84 4.73 -15.49
N ILE A 190 -20.65 3.66 -15.46
CA ILE A 190 -20.12 2.28 -15.44
C ILE A 190 -19.48 1.95 -16.78
N ARG A 191 -20.02 2.45 -17.89
CA ARG A 191 -19.36 2.37 -19.19
C ARG A 191 -18.01 3.07 -19.16
N LEU A 192 -17.86 4.25 -18.57
CA LEU A 192 -16.57 4.96 -18.48
C LEU A 192 -15.52 4.21 -17.65
N VAL A 193 -15.90 3.64 -16.49
CA VAL A 193 -14.99 2.83 -15.65
C VAL A 193 -14.72 1.46 -16.29
N SER A 194 -15.71 0.88 -16.96
CA SER A 194 -15.55 -0.35 -17.77
C SER A 194 -14.68 -0.12 -18.99
N GLU A 195 -14.82 1.04 -19.65
CA GLU A 195 -14.07 1.42 -20.83
C GLU A 195 -12.61 1.61 -20.45
N GLU A 196 -12.31 2.13 -19.27
CA GLU A 196 -10.94 2.19 -18.74
C GLU A 196 -10.34 0.79 -18.54
N VAL A 197 -11.11 -0.17 -18.03
CA VAL A 197 -10.69 -1.57 -17.93
C VAL A 197 -10.45 -2.18 -19.33
N THR A 198 -11.21 -1.78 -20.36
CA THR A 198 -11.09 -2.31 -21.73
C THR A 198 -10.18 -1.48 -22.67
N MET A 199 -9.84 -0.24 -22.34
CA MET A 199 -8.93 0.60 -23.12
C MET A 199 -7.48 0.23 -22.80
N ASP A 200 -7.20 -0.10 -21.53
CA ASP A 200 -5.92 -0.67 -21.10
C ASP A 200 -5.70 -2.10 -21.65
N ASP A 201 -6.80 -2.85 -21.92
CA ASP A 201 -6.76 -4.16 -22.61
C ASP A 201 -6.12 -4.08 -24.02
N SER A 202 -6.12 -2.91 -24.67
CA SER A 202 -5.68 -2.76 -26.06
C SER A 202 -4.20 -2.39 -26.24
N ALA A 203 -3.55 -1.90 -25.18
CA ALA A 203 -2.19 -1.36 -25.26
C ALA A 203 -1.08 -2.38 -24.97
N ASN A 204 -1.41 -3.52 -24.33
CA ASN A 204 -0.42 -4.55 -24.06
C ASN A 204 -1.08 -5.94 -23.90
N PRO A 205 -0.93 -6.86 -24.88
CA PRO A 205 -1.41 -8.23 -24.74
C PRO A 205 -0.40 -9.02 -23.89
N VAL A 206 -0.19 -8.60 -22.64
CA VAL A 206 0.67 -9.34 -21.70
C VAL A 206 -0.17 -10.46 -21.08
N SER A 207 0.36 -11.67 -21.18
CA SER A 207 -0.23 -12.90 -20.65
C SER A 207 -0.63 -12.74 -19.19
N LEU A 208 -1.86 -13.15 -18.89
CA LEU A 208 -2.59 -12.98 -17.63
C LEU A 208 -1.95 -13.65 -16.40
N LEU A 209 -0.89 -14.44 -16.60
CA LEU A 209 -0.26 -15.29 -15.59
C LEU A 209 1.26 -15.36 -15.77
N ASP A 210 1.85 -14.49 -16.59
CA ASP A 210 3.31 -14.47 -16.74
C ASP A 210 3.89 -13.88 -15.46
N ASP A 211 4.58 -14.71 -14.70
CA ASP A 211 5.18 -14.36 -13.43
C ASP A 211 6.22 -13.22 -13.53
N GLU A 212 6.81 -13.01 -14.71
CA GLU A 212 7.63 -11.82 -15.01
C GLU A 212 6.80 -10.53 -15.08
N ALA A 213 5.55 -10.61 -15.56
CA ALA A 213 4.62 -9.49 -15.53
C ALA A 213 4.19 -9.17 -14.10
N ILE A 214 4.14 -10.17 -13.21
CA ILE A 214 3.88 -9.96 -11.77
C ILE A 214 5.01 -9.14 -11.14
N ALA A 215 6.27 -9.49 -11.40
CA ALA A 215 7.42 -8.75 -10.86
C ALA A 215 7.50 -7.31 -11.40
N GLN A 216 7.34 -7.11 -12.70
CA GLN A 216 7.35 -5.76 -13.31
C GLN A 216 6.20 -4.90 -12.80
N TYR A 217 5.04 -5.51 -12.59
CA TYR A 217 3.89 -4.81 -12.04
C TYR A 217 4.09 -4.44 -10.56
N GLN A 218 4.75 -5.28 -9.77
CA GLN A 218 5.10 -4.96 -8.37
C GLN A 218 6.03 -3.74 -8.30
N ASP A 219 7.03 -3.65 -9.17
CA ASP A 219 7.92 -2.49 -9.24
C ASP A 219 7.15 -1.22 -9.68
N LEU A 220 6.25 -1.35 -10.66
CA LEU A 220 5.38 -0.26 -11.09
C LEU A 220 4.45 0.20 -9.97
N GLN A 221 3.86 -0.72 -9.20
CA GLN A 221 3.01 -0.42 -8.05
C GLN A 221 3.78 0.34 -6.97
N HIS A 222 5.01 -0.08 -6.64
CA HIS A 222 5.85 0.65 -5.69
C HIS A 222 6.18 2.05 -6.17
N TRP A 223 6.44 2.23 -7.46
CA TRP A 223 6.67 3.55 -8.04
C TRP A 223 5.41 4.43 -7.99
N GLU A 224 4.25 3.89 -8.34
CA GLU A 224 2.95 4.57 -8.24
C GLU A 224 2.62 4.98 -6.80
N GLU A 225 2.89 4.09 -5.82
CA GLU A 225 2.73 4.37 -4.39
C GLU A 225 3.58 5.57 -3.96
N GLN A 226 4.86 5.60 -4.33
CA GLN A 226 5.74 6.72 -4.00
C GLN A 226 5.29 8.04 -4.64
N GLN A 227 4.79 8.00 -5.89
CA GLN A 227 4.26 9.19 -6.55
C GLN A 227 2.97 9.69 -5.88
N ALA A 228 2.07 8.78 -5.51
CA ALA A 228 0.82 9.14 -4.82
C ALA A 228 1.10 9.79 -3.47
N LEU A 229 2.02 9.22 -2.70
CA LEU A 229 2.44 9.74 -1.40
C LEU A 229 3.11 11.12 -1.54
N ARG A 230 3.97 11.29 -2.55
CA ARG A 230 4.57 12.59 -2.89
C ARG A 230 3.52 13.64 -3.26
N SER A 231 2.50 13.26 -4.03
CA SER A 231 1.40 14.17 -4.39
C SER A 231 0.58 14.54 -3.15
N SER A 232 0.24 13.57 -2.31
CA SER A 232 -0.53 13.81 -1.08
C SER A 232 0.20 14.75 -0.13
N VAL A 233 1.52 14.58 0.07
CA VAL A 233 2.33 15.49 0.90
C VAL A 233 2.34 16.90 0.30
N LYS A 234 2.49 17.01 -1.02
CA LYS A 234 2.47 18.29 -1.71
C LYS A 234 1.14 19.01 -1.50
N ASP A 235 0.03 18.34 -1.76
CA ASP A 235 -1.31 18.94 -1.72
C ASP A 235 -1.65 19.37 -0.28
N GLU A 236 -1.44 18.48 0.70
CA GLU A 236 -1.65 18.79 2.12
C GLU A 236 -0.75 19.91 2.64
N PHE A 237 0.50 20.00 2.15
CA PHE A 237 1.38 21.09 2.56
C PHE A 237 1.00 22.43 1.91
N VAL A 238 0.52 22.41 0.67
CA VAL A 238 -0.04 23.60 0.00
C VAL A 238 -1.25 24.11 0.77
N ASP A 239 -2.19 23.24 1.12
CA ASP A 239 -3.39 23.60 1.89
C ASP A 239 -3.00 24.15 3.27
N TYR A 240 -2.08 23.48 3.96
CA TYR A 240 -1.55 23.94 5.23
C TYR A 240 -0.94 25.36 5.14
N LEU A 241 -0.16 25.65 4.09
CA LEU A 241 0.47 26.96 3.91
C LEU A 241 -0.58 28.05 3.63
N ALA A 242 -1.61 27.75 2.84
CA ALA A 242 -2.70 28.69 2.59
C ALA A 242 -3.44 29.05 3.89
N GLU A 243 -3.75 28.04 4.72
CA GLU A 243 -4.48 28.24 5.98
C GLU A 243 -3.65 28.90 7.09
N ASN A 244 -2.36 28.54 7.21
CA ASN A 244 -1.55 28.88 8.40
C ASN A 244 -0.43 29.90 8.14
N VAL A 245 -0.11 30.21 6.87
CA VAL A 245 1.01 31.10 6.51
C VAL A 245 0.54 32.28 5.66
N SER A 246 0.09 32.01 4.43
CA SER A 246 -0.59 32.91 3.50
C SER A 246 -0.82 32.21 2.15
N ASP A 247 -1.79 32.69 1.36
CA ASP A 247 -2.03 32.21 -0.01
C ASP A 247 -0.79 32.39 -0.91
N GLU A 248 -0.03 33.46 -0.69
CA GLU A 248 1.23 33.72 -1.41
C GLU A 248 2.27 32.63 -1.12
N ALA A 249 2.32 32.09 0.11
CA ALA A 249 3.25 31.03 0.47
C ALA A 249 2.90 29.71 -0.24
N ALA A 250 1.60 29.40 -0.34
CA ALA A 250 1.11 28.25 -1.10
C ALA A 250 1.47 28.39 -2.60
N GLN A 251 1.26 29.58 -3.17
CA GLN A 251 1.56 29.85 -4.58
C GLN A 251 3.07 29.85 -4.86
N TRP A 252 3.88 30.39 -3.96
CA TRP A 252 5.35 30.31 -4.03
C TRP A 252 5.82 28.84 -4.08
N LEU A 253 5.25 27.97 -3.25
CA LEU A 253 5.61 26.55 -3.20
C LEU A 253 5.30 25.86 -4.52
N GLN A 254 4.17 26.16 -5.15
CA GLN A 254 3.81 25.60 -6.45
C GLN A 254 4.82 25.97 -7.55
N TYR A 255 5.23 27.24 -7.63
CA TYR A 255 6.25 27.66 -8.61
C TYR A 255 7.63 27.09 -8.30
N HIS A 256 8.00 26.98 -7.03
CA HIS A 256 9.27 26.37 -6.61
C HIS A 256 9.33 24.89 -7.01
N LEU A 257 8.23 24.13 -6.84
CA LEU A 257 8.15 22.72 -7.23
C LEU A 257 8.17 22.51 -8.75
N GLN A 258 7.87 23.54 -9.55
CA GLN A 258 8.04 23.55 -11.01
C GLN A 258 9.48 23.89 -11.44
N GLY A 259 10.40 24.07 -10.49
CA GLY A 259 11.81 24.39 -10.76
C GLY A 259 12.08 25.86 -11.09
N LYS A 260 11.17 26.78 -10.75
CA LYS A 260 11.38 28.22 -10.96
C LYS A 260 12.39 28.77 -9.94
N THR A 261 13.26 29.68 -10.39
CA THR A 261 14.20 30.39 -9.51
C THR A 261 13.49 31.46 -8.68
N GLN A 262 14.12 31.94 -7.60
CA GLN A 262 13.51 32.96 -6.74
C GLN A 262 13.21 34.27 -7.50
N GLU A 263 14.07 34.62 -8.45
CA GLU A 263 13.92 35.78 -9.33
C GLU A 263 12.74 35.61 -10.28
N ALA A 264 12.55 34.42 -10.85
CA ALA A 264 11.41 34.12 -11.70
C ALA A 264 10.09 34.12 -10.89
N ILE A 265 10.12 33.65 -9.65
CA ILE A 265 8.96 33.68 -8.75
C ILE A 265 8.61 35.12 -8.35
N ALA A 266 9.60 35.95 -8.04
CA ALA A 266 9.41 37.37 -7.74
C ALA A 266 8.70 38.10 -8.89
N GLN A 267 9.12 37.84 -10.13
CA GLN A 267 8.48 38.40 -11.32
C GLN A 267 7.06 37.86 -11.55
N LEU A 268 6.83 36.57 -11.36
CA LEU A 268 5.52 35.94 -11.56
C LEU A 268 4.48 36.37 -10.51
N MET A 269 4.93 36.65 -9.30
CA MET A 269 4.06 37.02 -8.17
C MET A 269 3.99 38.54 -7.95
N ASP A 270 4.71 39.33 -8.75
CA ASP A 270 4.86 40.78 -8.58
C ASP A 270 5.31 41.18 -7.16
N LEU A 271 6.30 40.44 -6.63
CA LEU A 271 6.85 40.64 -5.30
C LEU A 271 8.28 41.16 -5.35
N ASP A 272 8.69 41.93 -4.34
CA ASP A 272 10.10 42.27 -4.17
C ASP A 272 10.91 41.00 -3.86
N ILE A 273 12.11 40.90 -4.44
CA ILE A 273 12.96 39.72 -4.27
C ILE A 273 13.24 39.39 -2.79
N ARG A 274 13.33 40.40 -1.91
CA ARG A 274 13.54 40.21 -0.47
C ARG A 274 12.33 39.55 0.19
N GLN A 275 11.12 39.83 -0.27
CA GLN A 275 9.89 39.20 0.22
C GLN A 275 9.85 37.73 -0.17
N VAL A 276 10.29 37.39 -1.38
CA VAL A 276 10.41 36.01 -1.86
C VAL A 276 11.41 35.19 -1.02
N TYR A 277 12.57 35.76 -0.68
CA TYR A 277 13.51 35.10 0.23
C TYR A 277 12.95 34.90 1.66
N ARG A 278 12.20 35.89 2.18
CA ARG A 278 11.51 35.74 3.48
C ARG A 278 10.43 34.66 3.43
N LEU A 279 9.66 34.58 2.35
CA LEU A 279 8.67 33.51 2.13
C LEU A 279 9.37 32.15 2.12
N ARG A 280 10.48 32.01 1.39
CA ARG A 280 11.28 30.78 1.37
C ARG A 280 11.70 30.33 2.76
N GLU A 281 12.26 31.24 3.57
CA GLU A 281 12.70 30.91 4.94
C GLU A 281 11.51 30.51 5.82
N LYS A 282 10.42 31.27 5.77
CA LYS A 282 9.20 30.98 6.54
C LYS A 282 8.62 29.62 6.14
N ILE A 283 8.50 29.34 4.84
CA ILE A 283 8.02 28.06 4.33
C ILE A 283 8.94 26.92 4.75
N SER A 284 10.26 27.11 4.70
CA SER A 284 11.23 26.10 5.14
C SER A 284 11.10 25.79 6.64
N TYR A 285 10.89 26.81 7.46
CA TYR A 285 10.60 26.63 8.88
C TYR A 285 9.30 25.84 9.09
N HIS A 286 8.22 26.22 8.40
CA HIS A 286 6.95 25.51 8.50
C HIS A 286 7.06 24.07 8.01
N ALA A 287 7.78 23.80 6.92
CA ALA A 287 8.00 22.44 6.42
C ALA A 287 8.68 21.54 7.46
N VAL A 288 9.79 22.01 8.05
CA VAL A 288 10.67 21.18 8.90
C VAL A 288 10.28 21.20 10.39
N ARG A 289 9.74 22.31 10.90
CA ARG A 289 9.49 22.48 12.34
C ARG A 289 8.02 22.32 12.72
N VAL A 290 7.11 22.46 11.77
CA VAL A 290 5.67 22.47 12.07
C VAL A 290 4.94 21.37 11.31
N PHE A 291 5.00 21.37 9.98
CA PHE A 291 4.29 20.41 9.15
C PHE A 291 4.78 18.98 9.38
N SER A 292 6.10 18.76 9.29
CA SER A 292 6.71 17.43 9.48
C SER A 292 6.71 16.92 10.92
N LEU A 293 6.64 17.79 11.93
CA LEU A 293 6.79 17.39 13.34
C LEU A 293 5.51 17.53 14.18
N LYS A 294 4.62 18.46 13.83
CA LYS A 294 3.46 18.82 14.67
C LYS A 294 2.11 18.63 13.97
N SER A 295 2.04 18.85 12.65
CA SER A 295 0.75 18.81 11.93
C SER A 295 0.49 17.44 11.30
N LYS A 296 1.37 16.97 10.41
CA LYS A 296 1.20 15.73 9.65
C LYS A 296 2.47 14.85 9.68
N PRO A 297 3.00 14.49 10.88
CA PRO A 297 4.25 13.74 11.00
C PRO A 297 4.20 12.33 10.38
N GLU A 298 3.05 11.66 10.47
CA GLU A 298 2.88 10.32 9.88
C GLU A 298 2.92 10.35 8.35
N LEU A 299 2.29 11.35 7.72
CA LEU A 299 2.29 11.52 6.27
C LEU A 299 3.70 11.80 5.73
N VAL A 300 4.44 12.70 6.40
CA VAL A 300 5.81 13.07 5.98
C VAL A 300 6.79 11.93 6.24
N SER A 301 6.67 11.22 7.37
CA SER A 301 7.53 10.07 7.66
C SER A 301 7.27 8.88 6.74
N SER A 302 6.02 8.62 6.36
CA SER A 302 5.70 7.62 5.32
C SER A 302 6.35 8.01 3.99
N TRP A 303 6.25 9.29 3.58
CA TRP A 303 6.87 9.78 2.34
C TRP A 303 8.38 9.69 2.30
N LEU A 304 9.05 10.03 3.40
CA LEU A 304 10.51 9.98 3.50
C LEU A 304 11.06 8.55 3.65
N GLY A 305 10.19 7.54 3.73
CA GLY A 305 10.62 6.19 4.07
C GLY A 305 11.25 6.14 5.48
N THR A 306 10.75 6.97 6.40
CA THR A 306 11.21 7.05 7.79
C THR A 306 10.07 6.88 8.78
N SER A 307 8.93 6.33 8.36
CA SER A 307 7.87 6.01 9.31
C SER A 307 8.37 4.93 10.26
N LEU A 308 8.10 5.15 11.55
CA LEU A 308 8.41 4.20 12.61
C LEU A 308 7.77 2.82 12.35
N THR A 309 6.59 2.83 11.72
CA THR A 309 5.74 1.66 11.54
C THR A 309 5.95 0.92 10.22
N GLU A 310 6.49 1.56 9.16
CA GLU A 310 6.58 0.95 7.83
C GLU A 310 8.02 0.93 7.28
N HIS A 311 8.91 1.74 7.85
CA HIS A 311 10.25 1.94 7.29
C HIS A 311 11.38 1.97 8.33
N ASN A 312 11.15 1.51 9.57
CA ASN A 312 12.18 1.45 10.63
C ASN A 312 12.91 2.78 10.86
N LEU A 313 12.20 3.92 10.76
CA LEU A 313 12.81 5.27 10.80
C LEU A 313 13.88 5.55 9.72
N GLY A 314 13.92 4.75 8.65
CA GLY A 314 14.97 4.79 7.63
C GLY A 314 16.31 4.23 8.12
N LEU A 315 16.32 3.53 9.26
CA LEU A 315 17.50 2.89 9.83
C LEU A 315 17.80 1.57 9.11
N THR A 316 19.09 1.29 8.95
CA THR A 316 19.54 -0.03 8.51
C THR A 316 19.19 -1.09 9.57
N PRO A 317 19.01 -2.38 9.21
CA PRO A 317 18.63 -3.42 10.16
C PRO A 317 19.48 -3.44 11.44
N THR A 318 20.79 -3.23 11.30
CA THR A 318 21.74 -3.22 12.42
C THR A 318 21.60 -1.98 13.33
N GLN A 319 21.27 -0.82 12.75
CA GLN A 319 21.00 0.41 13.52
C GLN A 319 19.63 0.35 14.22
N TRP A 320 18.68 -0.36 13.62
CA TRP A 320 17.37 -0.60 14.20
C TRP A 320 17.47 -1.50 15.43
N GLU A 321 18.26 -2.58 15.40
CA GLU A 321 18.53 -3.42 16.57
C GLU A 321 19.16 -2.62 17.72
N GLN A 322 20.20 -1.83 17.44
CA GLN A 322 20.86 -0.99 18.46
C GLN A 322 19.93 0.08 19.03
N PHE A 323 19.04 0.64 18.20
CA PHE A 323 18.01 1.57 18.66
C PHE A 323 17.08 0.89 19.66
N TRP A 324 16.62 -0.33 19.39
CA TRP A 324 15.75 -1.08 20.29
C TRP A 324 16.45 -1.56 21.56
N ASP A 325 17.70 -1.98 21.48
CA ASP A 325 18.49 -2.42 22.63
C ASP A 325 18.88 -1.26 23.57
N GLY A 326 18.89 -0.03 23.05
CA GLY A 326 19.15 1.18 23.82
C GLY A 326 17.92 1.79 24.51
N LEU A 327 16.71 1.28 24.28
CA LEU A 327 15.48 1.86 24.83
C LEU A 327 15.25 1.43 26.28
N THR A 328 15.01 2.40 27.14
CA THR A 328 14.61 2.15 28.54
C THR A 328 13.16 1.64 28.61
N PRO A 329 12.77 0.93 29.69
CA PRO A 329 11.40 0.43 29.87
C PRO A 329 10.31 1.51 29.74
N ASN A 330 10.61 2.76 30.14
CA ASN A 330 9.69 3.89 30.00
C ASN A 330 9.55 4.39 28.55
N GLN A 331 10.59 4.25 27.72
CA GLN A 331 10.56 4.65 26.31
C GLN A 331 9.88 3.59 25.43
N LEU A 332 10.00 2.31 25.80
CA LEU A 332 9.23 1.21 25.21
C LEU A 332 7.71 1.43 25.32
N LEU A 333 7.26 2.05 26.41
CA LEU A 333 5.84 2.35 26.66
C LEU A 333 5.30 3.53 25.82
N LEU A 334 6.19 4.33 25.22
CA LEU A 334 5.84 5.47 24.36
C LEU A 334 5.79 5.09 22.87
N ILE A 335 6.35 3.94 22.50
CA ILE A 335 6.51 3.47 21.12
C ILE A 335 5.46 2.41 20.74
N GLY A 336 4.80 1.77 21.72
CA GLY A 336 3.65 0.85 21.52
C GLY A 336 2.30 1.55 21.65
#